data_AF-A0A4Y2H6P2-F1
#
_entry.id   AF-A0A4Y2H6P2-F1
#
_cell.length_a   1.000
_cell.length_b   1.000
_cell.length_c   1.000
_cell.angle_alpha   90.00
_cell.angle_beta   90.00
_cell.angle_gamma   90.00
#
_symmetry.space_group_name_H-M   'P 1'
#
loop_
_entity.id
_entity.type
_entity.pdbx_description
1 polymer ?
#
loop_
_entity_poly.entity_id
_entity_poly.type
_entity_poly.pdbx_seq_one_letter_code
_entity_poly.pdbx_strand_id
1 'polypeptide(L)'
;MREVRTEEKKNKDLPVLLFVLQNVIPTPHVNINSLFYLRKLNVYNLTYYTPTKQACCALWSENLSGRAGNDIASAFHKILTVLIEENDITELIAWSDSCVPQNRNSIISNSILHFLKDNPQVKLVTMRYSLPGHSCAQEVDCVYSNIEKAMNKTGFYSPIGLTRILKQVNPRHPYRVLQMRPDDFKDFQGTAKLLNYKIVPILKFSRTCTR
;
A
#
# COMPACT_ATOMS: atom_id res chain seq x y z
N MET A 1 21.01 -7.62 0.84
CA MET A 1 19.62 -7.06 0.99
C MET A 1 18.82 -7.73 2.12
N ARG A 2 18.82 -9.07 2.27
CA ARG A 2 18.32 -9.71 3.51
C ARG A 2 19.06 -9.17 4.74
N GLU A 3 20.38 -9.00 4.66
CA GLU A 3 21.22 -8.45 5.73
C GLU A 3 20.86 -7.01 6.12
N VAL A 4 20.68 -6.09 5.16
CA VAL A 4 20.22 -4.71 5.44
C VAL A 4 18.85 -4.69 6.15
N ARG A 5 17.96 -5.64 5.82
CA ARG A 5 16.67 -5.80 6.51
C ARG A 5 16.80 -6.47 7.87
N THR A 6 17.75 -7.37 8.05
CA THR A 6 18.03 -7.99 9.35
C THR A 6 18.64 -6.97 10.30
N GLU A 7 19.46 -6.05 9.79
CA GLU A 7 19.98 -4.88 10.51
C GLU A 7 18.84 -3.91 10.88
N GLU A 8 17.91 -3.62 9.95
CA GLU A 8 16.75 -2.76 10.23
C GLU A 8 15.72 -3.42 11.15
N LYS A 9 15.57 -4.74 11.09
CA LYS A 9 14.78 -5.52 12.07
C LYS A 9 15.41 -5.52 13.46
N LYS A 10 16.71 -5.23 13.60
CA LYS A 10 17.39 -5.09 14.91
C LYS A 10 17.15 -3.71 15.53
N ASN A 11 16.94 -2.67 14.73
CA ASN A 11 16.47 -1.37 15.22
C ASN A 11 14.97 -1.45 15.51
N LYS A 12 14.64 -1.80 16.76
CA LYS A 12 13.25 -1.96 17.22
C LYS A 12 12.41 -0.68 17.12
N ASP A 13 13.04 0.48 16.98
CA ASP A 13 12.37 1.78 17.10
C ASP A 13 11.95 2.39 15.75
N LEU A 14 12.39 1.82 14.62
CA LEU A 14 12.09 2.37 13.28
C LEU A 14 11.02 1.52 12.56
N PRO A 15 9.78 2.01 12.43
CA PRO A 15 8.75 1.32 11.66
C PRO A 15 9.13 1.24 10.20
N VAL A 16 9.28 0.00 9.72
CA VAL A 16 9.47 -0.31 8.31
C VAL A 16 8.13 -0.72 7.73
N LEU A 17 7.71 -0.12 6.62
CA LEU A 17 6.49 -0.50 5.90
C LEU A 17 6.85 -1.07 4.56
N LEU A 18 6.23 -2.17 4.19
CA LEU A 18 6.26 -2.66 2.81
C LEU A 18 4.89 -2.46 2.21
N PHE A 19 4.76 -1.70 1.12
CA PHE A 19 3.48 -1.50 0.45
C PHE A 19 3.54 -1.91 -1.01
N VAL A 20 2.49 -2.59 -1.47
CA VAL A 20 2.35 -3.10 -2.85
C VAL A 20 0.89 -3.07 -3.23
N LEU A 21 0.59 -2.78 -4.50
CA LEU A 21 -0.76 -2.84 -5.05
C LEU A 21 -1.06 -4.25 -5.59
N GLN A 22 -2.17 -4.85 -5.17
CA GLN A 22 -2.61 -6.15 -5.68
C GLN A 22 -3.10 -6.04 -7.14
N ASN A 23 -3.15 -7.18 -7.83
CA ASN A 23 -3.95 -7.31 -9.04
C ASN A 23 -5.43 -6.98 -8.79
N VAL A 24 -6.11 -6.54 -9.85
CA VAL A 24 -7.53 -6.15 -9.79
C VAL A 24 -8.37 -7.34 -9.38
N ILE A 25 -9.25 -7.15 -8.39
CA ILE A 25 -10.15 -8.17 -7.88
C ILE A 25 -11.55 -7.91 -8.46
N PRO A 26 -12.03 -8.72 -9.42
CA PRO A 26 -13.39 -8.58 -9.92
C PRO A 26 -14.41 -9.13 -8.93
N THR A 27 -15.54 -8.45 -8.79
CA THR A 27 -16.72 -8.91 -8.04
C THR A 27 -17.94 -9.00 -8.97
N PRO A 28 -18.77 -10.05 -8.89
CA PRO A 28 -18.69 -11.22 -8.00
C PRO A 28 -17.57 -12.20 -8.41
N HIS A 29 -16.96 -12.87 -7.42
CA HIS A 29 -15.94 -13.90 -7.60
C HIS A 29 -16.48 -15.25 -7.14
N VAL A 30 -17.05 -16.01 -8.07
CA VAL A 30 -17.60 -17.36 -7.83
C VAL A 30 -17.36 -18.22 -9.08
N ASN A 31 -17.19 -19.53 -8.88
CA ASN A 31 -16.94 -20.47 -9.96
C ASN A 31 -18.25 -20.90 -10.65
N ILE A 32 -18.92 -19.97 -11.33
CA ILE A 32 -20.15 -20.22 -12.08
C ILE A 32 -19.97 -19.67 -13.50
N ASN A 33 -20.20 -20.51 -14.52
CA ASN A 33 -19.98 -20.16 -15.92
C ASN A 33 -20.79 -18.95 -16.39
N SER A 34 -22.00 -18.73 -15.85
CA SER A 34 -22.84 -17.58 -16.21
C SER A 34 -22.25 -16.23 -15.79
N LEU A 35 -21.42 -16.19 -14.73
CA LEU A 35 -20.76 -14.95 -14.27
C LEU A 35 -19.70 -14.45 -15.25
N PHE A 36 -19.27 -15.28 -16.20
CA PHE A 36 -18.34 -14.86 -17.25
C PHE A 36 -18.90 -13.73 -18.11
N TYR A 37 -20.22 -13.75 -18.37
CA TYR A 37 -20.89 -12.81 -19.27
C TYR A 37 -21.44 -11.56 -18.56
N LEU A 38 -21.39 -11.51 -17.22
CA LEU A 38 -21.87 -10.37 -16.46
C LEU A 38 -20.78 -9.30 -16.30
N ARG A 39 -21.22 -8.04 -16.23
CA ARG A 39 -20.33 -6.93 -15.90
C ARG A 39 -19.83 -7.10 -14.46
N LYS A 40 -18.51 -7.13 -14.31
CA LYS A 40 -17.84 -7.27 -13.02
C LYS A 40 -17.47 -5.90 -12.48
N LEU A 41 -17.70 -5.70 -11.18
CA LEU A 41 -17.25 -4.51 -10.45
C LEU A 41 -15.81 -4.74 -9.99
N ASN A 42 -14.90 -3.86 -10.40
CA ASN A 42 -13.50 -3.94 -9.99
C ASN A 42 -13.30 -3.42 -8.57
N VAL A 43 -12.59 -4.20 -7.76
CA VAL A 43 -12.12 -3.82 -6.43
C VAL A 43 -10.60 -3.80 -6.43
N TYR A 44 -10.04 -2.77 -5.82
CA TYR A 44 -8.62 -2.55 -5.71
C TYR A 44 -8.19 -2.72 -4.25
N ASN A 45 -7.00 -3.27 -4.06
CA ASN A 45 -6.42 -3.52 -2.75
C ASN A 45 -4.96 -3.03 -2.72
N LEU A 46 -4.68 -2.02 -1.90
CA LEU A 46 -3.33 -1.60 -1.56
C LEU A 46 -3.01 -2.15 -0.16
N THR A 47 -2.05 -3.07 -0.08
CA THR A 47 -1.69 -3.69 1.19
C THR A 47 -0.38 -3.13 1.69
N TYR A 48 -0.33 -2.81 2.97
CA TYR A 48 0.93 -2.64 3.68
C TYR A 48 1.17 -3.78 4.68
N TYR A 49 2.44 -4.12 4.85
CA TYR A 49 2.91 -5.12 5.77
C TYR A 49 3.96 -4.52 6.70
N THR A 50 3.77 -4.77 8.00
CA THR A 50 4.67 -4.30 9.06
C THR A 50 5.55 -5.46 9.55
N PRO A 51 6.80 -5.23 10.00
CA PRO A 51 7.67 -6.25 10.61
C PRO A 51 7.03 -7.03 11.75
N THR A 52 6.05 -6.44 12.45
CA THR A 52 5.22 -7.06 13.49
C THR A 52 4.24 -8.12 12.96
N LYS A 53 4.32 -8.46 11.66
CA LYS A 53 3.44 -9.41 10.95
C LYS A 53 1.99 -8.97 10.83
N GLN A 54 1.70 -7.70 11.09
CA GLN A 54 0.39 -7.13 10.83
C GLN A 54 0.31 -6.71 9.35
N ALA A 55 -0.65 -7.28 8.64
CA ALA A 55 -1.02 -6.86 7.30
C ALA A 55 -2.29 -6.01 7.36
N CYS A 56 -2.33 -4.96 6.55
CA CYS A 56 -3.48 -4.09 6.45
C CYS A 56 -3.78 -3.77 4.99
N CYS A 57 -5.03 -3.99 4.61
CA CYS A 57 -5.55 -3.89 3.25
C CYS A 57 -6.41 -2.64 3.14
N ALA A 58 -5.99 -1.64 2.36
CA ALA A 58 -6.82 -0.52 1.98
C ALA A 58 -7.62 -0.88 0.72
N LEU A 59 -8.94 -1.01 0.88
CA LEU A 59 -9.87 -1.41 -0.15
C LEU A 59 -10.68 -0.22 -0.67
N TRP A 60 -10.82 -0.17 -1.99
CA TRP A 60 -11.79 0.69 -2.67
C TRP A 60 -12.27 0.01 -3.95
N SER A 61 -13.43 0.43 -4.44
CA SER A 61 -14.02 -0.08 -5.69
C SER A 61 -14.03 1.00 -6.76
N GLU A 62 -14.14 0.56 -8.02
CA GLU A 62 -14.14 1.45 -9.18
C GLU A 62 -15.30 2.48 -9.20
N ASN A 63 -16.34 2.27 -8.38
CA ASN A 63 -17.42 3.23 -8.20
C ASN A 63 -17.02 4.45 -7.34
N LEU A 64 -15.98 4.33 -6.51
CA LEU A 64 -15.46 5.40 -5.67
C LEU A 64 -14.41 6.19 -6.42
N SER A 65 -13.40 5.47 -6.92
CA SER A 65 -12.37 6.04 -7.77
C SER A 65 -11.68 4.95 -8.59
N GLY A 66 -10.85 5.37 -9.54
CA GLY A 66 -10.11 4.48 -10.43
C GLY A 66 -8.90 3.82 -9.77
N ARG A 67 -7.92 3.48 -10.61
CA ARG A 67 -6.63 2.89 -10.21
C ARG A 67 -5.45 3.73 -10.70
N ALA A 68 -5.65 5.04 -10.81
CA ALA A 68 -4.63 5.99 -11.25
C ALA A 68 -3.66 6.33 -10.11
N GLY A 69 -2.59 7.07 -10.43
CA GLY A 69 -1.57 7.46 -9.45
C GLY A 69 -2.15 8.24 -8.26
N ASN A 70 -3.15 9.08 -8.47
CA ASN A 70 -3.84 9.80 -7.38
C ASN A 70 -4.58 8.86 -6.42
N ASP A 71 -5.21 7.80 -6.95
CA ASP A 71 -5.96 6.84 -6.15
C ASP A 71 -5.01 6.04 -5.25
N ILE A 72 -3.90 5.58 -5.84
CA ILE A 72 -2.85 4.86 -5.12
C ILE A 72 -2.20 5.77 -4.06
N ALA A 73 -1.91 7.02 -4.41
CA ALA A 73 -1.31 7.99 -3.49
C ALA A 73 -2.25 8.39 -2.34
N SER A 74 -3.56 8.44 -2.60
CA SER A 74 -4.61 8.67 -1.59
C SER A 74 -4.75 7.49 -0.64
N ALA A 75 -4.78 6.27 -1.17
CA ALA A 75 -4.78 5.05 -0.35
C ALA A 75 -3.51 4.95 0.50
N PHE A 76 -2.34 5.30 -0.05
CA PHE A 76 -1.09 5.34 0.69
C PHE A 76 -1.10 6.40 1.80
N HIS A 77 -1.57 7.63 1.51
CA HIS A 77 -1.73 8.69 2.51
C HIS A 77 -2.64 8.25 3.66
N LYS A 78 -3.76 7.59 3.35
CA LYS A 78 -4.70 7.08 4.36
C LYS A 78 -4.05 6.02 5.24
N ILE A 79 -3.32 5.08 4.64
CA ILE A 79 -2.54 4.06 5.36
C ILE A 79 -1.57 4.72 6.35
N LEU A 80 -0.83 5.73 5.90
CA LEU A 80 0.14 6.43 6.74
C LEU A 80 -0.52 7.16 7.90
N THR A 81 -1.65 7.82 7.65
CA THR A 81 -2.42 8.54 8.69
C THR A 81 -2.88 7.59 9.79
N VAL A 82 -3.49 6.47 9.39
CA VAL A 82 -3.97 5.44 10.33
C VAL A 82 -2.82 4.81 11.12
N LEU A 83 -1.65 4.61 10.50
CA LEU A 83 -0.50 4.05 11.18
C LEU A 83 0.01 4.95 12.31
N ILE A 84 -0.03 6.26 12.11
CA ILE A 84 0.43 7.26 13.08
C ILE A 84 -0.57 7.47 14.21
N GLU A 85 -1.86 7.42 13.91
CA GLU A 85 -2.89 7.48 14.96
C GLU A 85 -2.71 6.35 15.99
N GLU A 86 -2.11 5.24 15.59
CA GLU A 86 -1.89 4.06 16.44
C GLU A 86 -0.52 3.99 17.10
N ASN A 87 0.47 4.69 16.54
CA ASN A 87 1.85 4.57 16.97
C ASN A 87 2.49 5.97 16.98
N ASP A 88 3.18 6.30 18.07
CA ASP A 88 3.95 7.54 18.15
C ASP A 88 5.26 7.40 17.33
N ILE A 89 5.15 7.69 16.02
CA ILE A 89 6.22 7.50 15.05
C ILE A 89 6.84 8.84 14.66
N THR A 90 8.14 8.98 14.89
CA THR A 90 8.92 10.16 14.47
C THR A 90 9.61 9.97 13.13
N GLU A 91 10.05 8.74 12.82
CA GLU A 91 10.76 8.39 11.60
C GLU A 91 10.18 7.12 10.97
N LEU A 92 10.03 7.12 9.65
CA LEU A 92 9.39 6.04 8.92
C LEU A 92 10.21 5.63 7.70
N ILE A 93 10.35 4.33 7.47
CA ILE A 93 10.95 3.78 6.24
C ILE A 93 9.88 3.04 5.46
N ALA A 94 9.55 3.49 4.26
CA ALA A 94 8.59 2.85 3.38
C ALA A 94 9.30 2.21 2.17
N TRP A 95 9.10 0.91 2.01
CA TRP A 95 9.61 0.09 0.92
C TRP A 95 8.51 -0.25 -0.07
N SER A 96 8.81 -0.10 -1.36
CA SER A 96 7.95 -0.56 -2.44
C SER A 96 8.75 -1.14 -3.60
N ASP A 97 8.04 -1.71 -4.57
CA ASP A 97 8.63 -1.94 -5.88
C ASP A 97 9.02 -0.62 -6.56
N SER A 98 9.84 -0.72 -7.61
CA SER A 98 10.28 0.42 -8.41
C SER A 98 9.35 0.78 -9.58
N CYS A 99 8.09 0.32 -9.58
CA CYS A 99 7.10 0.59 -10.62
C CYS A 99 6.84 2.10 -10.70
N VAL A 100 7.26 2.74 -11.79
CA VAL A 100 7.17 4.21 -11.95
C VAL A 100 5.72 4.71 -11.94
N PRO A 101 4.78 4.14 -12.72
CA PRO A 101 3.40 4.63 -12.73
C PRO A 101 2.67 4.48 -11.40
N GLN A 102 3.11 3.57 -10.53
CA GLN A 102 2.43 3.24 -9.28
C GLN A 102 3.10 3.88 -8.06
N ASN A 103 4.40 3.64 -7.89
CA ASN A 103 5.11 3.90 -6.63
C ASN A 103 6.22 4.95 -6.78
N ARG A 104 7.00 4.90 -7.86
CA ARG A 104 8.16 5.77 -8.06
C ARG A 104 7.83 6.97 -8.96
N ASN A 105 6.88 7.80 -8.52
CA ASN A 105 6.47 9.01 -9.24
C ASN A 105 6.31 10.23 -8.33
N SER A 106 6.15 11.39 -8.95
CA SER A 106 5.99 12.69 -8.31
C SER A 106 4.70 12.82 -7.48
N ILE A 107 3.67 12.03 -7.82
CA ILE A 107 2.36 12.02 -7.15
C ILE A 107 2.49 11.41 -5.75
N ILE A 108 3.16 10.25 -5.64
CA ILE A 108 3.45 9.62 -4.34
C ILE A 108 4.32 10.52 -3.47
N SER A 109 5.37 11.12 -4.03
CA SER A 109 6.23 12.06 -3.29
C SER A 109 5.45 13.25 -2.75
N ASN A 110 4.50 13.79 -3.54
CA ASN A 110 3.66 14.89 -3.12
C ASN A 110 2.64 14.48 -2.04
N SER A 111 2.09 13.28 -2.13
CA SER A 111 1.24 12.69 -1.08
C SER A 111 1.96 12.60 0.27
N ILE A 112 3.23 12.22 0.26
CA ILE A 112 4.07 12.19 1.47
C ILE A 112 4.35 13.61 2.00
N LEU A 113 4.60 14.57 1.12
CA LEU A 113 4.80 15.96 1.54
C LEU A 113 3.54 16.52 2.21
N HIS A 114 2.37 16.24 1.65
CA HIS A 114 1.10 16.62 2.26
C HIS A 114 0.91 15.93 3.61
N PHE A 115 1.25 14.65 3.71
CA PHE A 115 1.20 13.90 4.95
C PHE A 115 2.11 14.48 6.06
N LEU A 116 3.35 14.84 5.72
CA LEU A 116 4.28 15.49 6.65
C LEU A 116 3.78 16.86 7.11
N LYS A 117 3.09 17.60 6.24
CA LYS A 117 2.47 18.88 6.59
C LYS A 117 1.32 18.70 7.58
N ASP A 118 0.51 17.67 7.40
CA ASP A 118 -0.63 17.37 8.27
C ASP A 118 -0.21 16.78 9.63
N ASN A 119 0.95 16.10 9.67
CA ASN A 119 1.44 15.35 10.84
C ASN A 119 2.85 15.83 11.26
N PRO A 120 2.97 16.97 11.97
CA PRO A 120 4.26 17.57 12.32
C PRO A 120 5.11 16.74 13.28
N GLN A 121 4.54 15.71 13.93
CA GLN A 121 5.29 14.75 14.73
C GLN A 121 6.26 13.88 13.91
N VAL A 122 5.97 13.68 12.62
CA VAL A 122 6.83 12.92 11.72
C VAL A 122 7.91 13.83 11.17
N LYS A 123 9.16 13.52 11.48
CA LYS A 123 10.31 14.30 11.03
C LYS A 123 10.88 13.80 9.72
N LEU A 124 10.82 12.49 9.47
CA LEU A 124 11.47 11.89 8.31
C LEU A 124 10.68 10.69 7.77
N VAL A 125 10.38 10.73 6.47
CA VAL A 125 9.89 9.58 5.71
C VAL A 125 10.92 9.22 4.65
N THR A 126 11.50 8.03 4.75
CA THR A 126 12.48 7.50 3.79
C THR A 126 11.80 6.52 2.84
N MET A 127 11.68 6.90 1.57
CA MET A 127 11.17 6.02 0.51
C MET A 127 12.30 5.20 -0.10
N ARG A 128 12.16 3.88 -0.08
CA ARG A 128 13.12 2.93 -0.66
C ARG A 128 12.45 2.05 -1.70
N TYR A 129 13.15 1.83 -2.80
CA TYR A 129 12.64 1.09 -3.95
C TYR A 129 13.52 -0.13 -4.21
N SER A 130 12.91 -1.26 -4.59
CA SER A 130 13.66 -2.43 -5.02
C SER A 130 14.46 -2.18 -6.30
N LEU A 131 15.63 -2.84 -6.38
CA LEU A 131 16.35 -2.98 -7.63
C LEU A 131 15.65 -4.00 -8.54
N PRO A 132 15.64 -3.79 -9.87
CA PRO A 132 15.15 -4.78 -10.82
C PRO A 132 15.82 -6.15 -10.58
N GLY A 133 15.02 -7.23 -10.57
CA GLY A 133 15.51 -8.60 -10.32
C GLY A 133 15.63 -9.01 -8.84
N HIS A 134 15.39 -8.11 -7.89
CA HIS A 134 15.39 -8.41 -6.45
C HIS A 134 14.06 -8.00 -5.79
N SER A 135 13.17 -8.97 -5.58
CA SER A 135 11.87 -8.73 -4.95
C SER A 135 12.06 -8.45 -3.46
N CYS A 136 11.96 -7.18 -3.09
CA CYS A 136 11.88 -6.76 -1.70
C CYS A 136 10.43 -6.89 -1.15
N ALA A 137 9.47 -7.26 -1.98
CA ALA A 137 8.04 -7.35 -1.65
C ALA A 137 7.57 -8.74 -1.20
N GLN A 138 8.48 -9.71 -0.99
CA GLN A 138 8.14 -11.12 -0.76
C GLN A 138 7.13 -11.35 0.37
N GLU A 139 7.22 -10.58 1.46
CA GLU A 139 6.28 -10.70 2.57
C GLU A 139 4.86 -10.32 2.18
N VAL A 140 4.69 -9.27 1.36
CA VAL A 140 3.40 -8.83 0.84
C VAL A 140 2.90 -9.82 -0.23
N ASP A 141 3.79 -10.38 -1.05
CA ASP A 141 3.45 -11.43 -2.01
C ASP A 141 2.89 -12.68 -1.31
N CYS A 142 3.45 -13.05 -0.15
CA CYS A 142 2.90 -14.13 0.67
C CYS A 142 1.49 -13.80 1.20
N VAL A 143 1.23 -12.55 1.60
CA VAL A 143 -0.11 -12.09 1.99
C VAL A 143 -1.08 -12.26 0.82
N TYR A 144 -0.70 -11.84 -0.39
CA TYR A 144 -1.54 -12.00 -1.58
C TYR A 144 -1.81 -13.45 -1.95
N SER A 145 -0.81 -14.33 -1.84
CA SER A 145 -1.01 -15.76 -2.07
C SER A 145 -2.05 -16.35 -1.11
N ASN A 146 -2.07 -15.91 0.15
CA ASN A 146 -3.07 -16.37 1.13
C ASN A 146 -4.46 -15.80 0.84
N ILE A 147 -4.54 -14.53 0.44
CA ILE A 147 -5.80 -13.88 0.03
C ILE A 147 -6.40 -14.63 -1.17
N GLU A 148 -5.60 -14.90 -2.20
CA GLU A 148 -6.05 -15.61 -3.40
C GLU A 148 -6.55 -17.02 -3.08
N LYS A 149 -5.83 -17.76 -2.22
CA LYS A 149 -6.29 -19.08 -1.72
C LYS A 149 -7.63 -18.99 -0.99
N ALA A 150 -7.85 -17.95 -0.19
CA ALA A 150 -9.11 -17.76 0.52
C ALA A 150 -10.25 -17.39 -0.44
N MET A 151 -10.00 -16.50 -1.40
CA MET A 151 -10.96 -16.11 -2.45
C MET A 151 -11.36 -17.28 -3.36
N ASN A 152 -10.43 -18.20 -3.64
CA ASN A 152 -10.71 -19.38 -4.45
C ASN A 152 -11.53 -20.43 -3.68
N LYS A 153 -11.40 -20.48 -2.34
CA LYS A 153 -12.19 -21.37 -1.48
C LYS A 153 -13.57 -20.82 -1.16
N THR A 154 -13.69 -19.50 -1.02
CA THR A 154 -14.91 -18.82 -0.59
C THR A 154 -15.35 -17.81 -1.63
N GLY A 155 -16.46 -18.11 -2.31
CA GLY A 155 -17.05 -17.17 -3.26
C GLY A 155 -17.62 -15.94 -2.56
N PHE A 156 -17.57 -14.80 -3.22
CA PHE A 156 -18.17 -13.55 -2.71
C PHE A 156 -18.80 -12.73 -3.83
N TYR A 157 -19.86 -12.02 -3.49
CA TYR A 157 -20.68 -11.30 -4.47
C TYR A 157 -20.51 -9.78 -4.42
N SER A 158 -19.86 -9.25 -3.38
CA SER A 158 -19.74 -7.82 -3.15
C SER A 158 -18.39 -7.45 -2.49
N PRO A 159 -17.96 -6.17 -2.59
CA PRO A 159 -16.77 -5.69 -1.88
C PRO A 159 -16.84 -5.87 -0.35
N ILE A 160 -18.05 -5.84 0.21
CA ILE A 160 -18.31 -6.11 1.63
C ILE A 160 -18.01 -7.59 1.95
N GLY A 161 -18.40 -8.50 1.05
CA GLY A 161 -18.06 -9.92 1.15
C GLY A 161 -16.54 -10.15 1.14
N LEU A 162 -15.81 -9.43 0.27
CA LEU A 162 -14.34 -9.47 0.24
C LEU A 162 -13.74 -9.02 1.58
N THR A 163 -14.25 -7.93 2.16
CA THR A 163 -13.79 -7.43 3.47
C THR A 163 -13.93 -8.49 4.57
N ARG A 164 -15.01 -9.27 4.54
CA ARG A 164 -15.21 -10.39 5.47
C ARG A 164 -14.18 -11.49 5.27
N ILE A 165 -13.90 -11.86 4.02
CA ILE A 165 -12.90 -12.87 3.69
C ILE A 165 -11.52 -12.44 4.18
N LEU A 166 -11.10 -11.20 3.88
CA LEU A 166 -9.78 -10.68 4.25
C LEU A 166 -9.50 -10.79 5.76
N LYS A 167 -10.50 -10.49 6.60
CA LYS A 167 -10.39 -10.62 8.06
C LYS A 167 -10.18 -12.07 8.52
N GLN A 168 -10.57 -13.06 7.71
CA GLN A 168 -10.50 -14.49 8.04
C GLN A 168 -9.31 -15.22 7.41
N VAL A 169 -8.55 -14.57 6.50
CA VAL A 169 -7.44 -15.21 5.77
C VAL A 169 -6.37 -15.76 6.71
N ASN A 170 -6.02 -15.01 7.76
CA ASN A 170 -5.03 -15.42 8.74
C ASN A 170 -5.63 -15.35 10.16
N PRO A 171 -6.12 -16.48 10.71
CA PRO A 171 -6.71 -16.50 12.05
C PRO A 171 -5.75 -16.11 13.17
N ARG A 172 -4.43 -16.31 12.99
CA ARG A 172 -3.42 -15.97 14.01
C ARG A 172 -3.13 -14.47 14.05
N HIS A 173 -3.09 -13.83 12.89
CA HIS A 173 -2.90 -12.39 12.74
C HIS A 173 -3.91 -11.87 11.73
N PRO A 174 -5.16 -11.61 12.17
CA PRO A 174 -6.22 -11.15 11.29
C PRO A 174 -5.81 -9.89 10.53
N TYR A 175 -6.09 -9.86 9.23
CA TYR A 175 -5.76 -8.69 8.43
C TYR A 175 -6.67 -7.53 8.80
N ARG A 176 -6.06 -6.37 8.97
CA ARG A 176 -6.82 -5.14 9.11
C ARG A 176 -7.33 -4.74 7.74
N VAL A 177 -8.57 -4.28 7.68
CA VAL A 177 -9.17 -3.82 6.42
C VAL A 177 -9.64 -2.39 6.61
N LEU A 178 -9.06 -1.48 5.83
CA LEU A 178 -9.45 -0.08 5.74
C LEU A 178 -10.31 0.08 4.50
N GLN A 179 -11.54 0.52 4.67
CA GLN A 179 -12.42 0.84 3.55
C GLN A 179 -12.30 2.32 3.25
N MET A 180 -11.80 2.64 2.06
CA MET A 180 -11.66 4.03 1.60
C MET A 180 -13.03 4.67 1.42
N ARG A 181 -13.11 5.97 1.70
CA ARG A 181 -14.28 6.82 1.49
C ARG A 181 -14.02 7.82 0.38
N PRO A 182 -15.08 8.42 -0.23
CA PRO A 182 -14.91 9.48 -1.22
C PRO A 182 -13.98 10.61 -0.75
N ASP A 183 -14.08 11.00 0.51
CA ASP A 183 -13.30 12.10 1.11
C ASP A 183 -11.80 11.78 1.25
N ASP A 184 -11.43 10.50 1.19
CA ASP A 184 -10.03 10.09 1.28
C ASP A 184 -9.27 10.32 -0.04
N PHE A 185 -9.98 10.50 -1.17
CA PHE A 185 -9.37 10.69 -2.49
C PHE A 185 -9.03 12.16 -2.74
N LYS A 186 -7.73 12.45 -2.87
CA LYS A 186 -7.20 13.81 -3.08
C LYS A 186 -6.46 13.93 -4.42
N ASP A 187 -6.46 15.13 -5.00
CA ASP A 187 -5.68 15.40 -6.22
C ASP A 187 -4.24 15.80 -5.90
N PHE A 188 -3.38 14.79 -5.83
CA PHE A 188 -1.94 14.98 -5.67
C PHE A 188 -1.23 15.31 -6.98
N GLN A 189 -1.80 14.94 -8.13
CA GLN A 189 -1.20 15.19 -9.44
C GLN A 189 -1.32 16.65 -9.85
N GLY A 190 -2.46 17.30 -9.59
CA GLY A 190 -2.63 18.73 -9.83
C GLY A 190 -1.67 19.56 -8.97
N THR A 191 -1.62 19.26 -7.68
CA THR A 191 -0.73 19.94 -6.72
C THR A 191 0.75 19.66 -6.98
N ALA A 192 1.10 18.46 -7.43
CA ALA A 192 2.45 18.09 -7.86
C ALA A 192 2.99 19.00 -8.98
N LYS A 193 2.15 19.38 -9.94
CA LYS A 193 2.56 20.26 -11.06
C LYS A 193 2.88 21.68 -10.61
N LEU A 194 2.29 22.14 -9.51
CA LEU A 194 2.53 23.46 -8.93
C LEU A 194 3.83 23.51 -8.12
N LEU A 195 4.32 22.34 -7.69
CA LEU A 195 5.53 22.22 -6.90
C LEU A 195 6.75 22.15 -7.81
N ASN A 196 7.69 23.06 -7.59
CA ASN A 196 8.99 23.00 -8.24
C ASN A 196 9.85 21.97 -7.50
N TYR A 197 9.87 20.72 -7.99
CA TYR A 197 10.65 19.62 -7.38
C TYR A 197 12.15 19.90 -7.23
N LYS A 198 12.65 20.97 -7.87
CA LYS A 198 14.01 21.50 -7.67
C LYS A 198 14.25 22.07 -6.27
N ILE A 199 13.20 22.49 -5.56
CA ILE A 199 13.28 23.18 -4.25
C ILE A 199 13.04 22.21 -3.08
N VAL A 200 12.44 21.04 -3.33
CA VAL A 200 12.25 20.03 -2.28
C VAL A 200 13.63 19.46 -1.91
N PRO A 201 14.10 19.63 -0.66
CA PRO A 201 15.40 19.10 -0.24
C PRO A 201 15.31 17.57 -0.19
N ILE A 202 15.65 16.91 -1.29
CA ILE A 202 15.91 15.49 -1.31
C ILE A 202 17.19 15.28 -0.49
N LEU A 203 17.02 15.01 0.81
CA LEU A 203 18.10 14.94 1.80
C LEU A 203 19.21 13.95 1.44
N LYS A 204 18.89 12.85 0.73
CA LYS A 204 19.89 11.87 0.32
C LYS A 204 19.38 10.96 -0.80
N PHE A 205 20.13 10.88 -1.90
CA PHE A 205 20.02 9.78 -2.86
C PHE A 205 21.23 8.87 -2.67
N SER A 206 21.11 7.85 -1.82
CA SER A 206 22.14 6.83 -1.68
C SER A 206 21.73 5.58 -2.46
N ARG A 207 22.45 5.25 -3.54
CA ARG A 207 22.45 3.90 -4.08
C ARG A 207 23.26 3.01 -3.11
N THR A 208 22.59 2.33 -2.20
CA THR A 208 23.22 1.24 -1.44
C THR A 208 23.38 0.04 -2.35
N CYS A 209 24.47 0.05 -3.13
CA CYS A 209 24.91 -1.08 -3.95
C CYS A 209 25.81 -1.96 -3.08
N THR A 210 25.23 -2.89 -2.33
CA THR A 210 26.03 -3.94 -1.66
C THR A 210 26.14 -5.11 -2.63
N ARG A 211 27.31 -5.23 -3.26
CA ARG A 211 27.77 -6.47 -3.90
C ARG A 211 27.94 -7.56 -2.85
#